data_AF-A0A975AVW6-F1
#
_entry.id   AF-A0A975AVW6-F1
#
_cell.length_a   1.000
_cell.length_b   1.000
_cell.length_c   1.000
_cell.angle_alpha   90.00
_cell.angle_beta   90.00
_cell.angle_gamma   90.00
#
_symmetry.space_group_name_H-M   'P 1'
#
loop_
_entity.id
_entity.type
_entity.pdbx_description
1 polymer ?
#
loop_
_entity_poly.entity_id
_entity_poly.type
_entity_poly.pdbx_seq_one_letter_code
_entity_poly.pdbx_strand_id
1 'polypeptide(L)' 'MLDKYWVIAVDGTGVASFSERHCKHCLKKEYKNKETGEVEKTIYFHYVLEAKLIIGDMAFSIDTEFIENEGEI' A
#
# COMPACT_ATOMS: atom_id res chain seq x y z
N MET A 1 24.42 24.46 -13.11
CA MET A 1 23.06 23.94 -12.81
C MET A 1 23.26 22.61 -12.09
N LEU A 2 23.69 22.62 -10.82
CA LEU A 2 24.08 21.40 -10.08
C LEU A 2 23.62 21.37 -8.62
N ASP A 3 22.96 22.42 -8.11
CA ASP A 3 22.56 22.52 -6.69
C ASP A 3 21.03 22.55 -6.49
N LYS A 4 20.25 22.01 -7.44
CA LYS A 4 18.78 21.93 -7.31
C LYS A 4 18.36 20.47 -7.30
N TYR A 5 17.76 20.03 -6.19
CA TYR A 5 17.18 18.72 -6.05
C TYR A 5 15.69 18.77 -6.40
N TRP A 6 15.22 17.71 -7.06
CA TRP A 6 13.79 17.45 -7.22
C TRP A 6 13.32 16.54 -6.10
N VAL A 7 12.10 16.77 -5.61
CA VAL A 7 11.50 15.94 -4.56
C VAL A 7 10.65 14.87 -5.21
N ILE A 8 10.96 13.61 -4.89
CA ILE A 8 10.08 12.48 -5.14
C ILE A 8 9.42 12.11 -3.82
N ALA A 9 8.09 12.24 -3.76
CA ALA A 9 7.29 11.72 -2.65
C ALA A 9 6.91 10.28 -2.98
N VAL A 10 7.03 9.38 -2.00
CA VAL A 10 6.65 7.98 -2.12
C VAL A 10 5.69 7.66 -0.99
N ASP A 11 4.51 7.15 -1.31
CA ASP A 11 3.52 6.71 -0.34
C ASP A 11 2.82 5.41 -0.74
N GLY A 12 2.21 4.76 0.25
CA GLY A 12 1.34 3.61 0.03
C GLY A 12 -0.13 4.05 0.05
N THR A 13 -0.77 4.01 -1.10
CA THR A 13 -2.17 4.41 -1.26
C THR A 13 -3.09 3.18 -1.28
N GLY A 14 -4.11 3.15 -0.42
CA GLY A 14 -5.10 2.09 -0.37
C GLY A 14 -6.13 2.21 -1.49
N VAL A 15 -6.29 1.14 -2.29
CA VAL A 15 -7.17 1.13 -3.46
C VAL A 15 -8.48 0.37 -3.19
N ALA A 16 -8.42 -0.72 -2.43
CA ALA A 16 -9.59 -1.54 -2.12
C ALA A 16 -9.45 -2.30 -0.80
N SER A 17 -10.59 -2.60 -0.16
CA SER A 17 -10.68 -3.37 1.09
C SER A 17 -11.94 -4.25 1.10
N PHE A 18 -11.81 -5.47 1.62
CA PHE A 18 -12.82 -6.51 1.56
C PHE A 18 -12.87 -7.31 2.88
N SER A 19 -14.07 -7.79 3.24
CA SER A 19 -14.26 -8.74 4.35
C SER A 19 -13.91 -10.18 3.97
N GLU A 20 -13.90 -10.50 2.67
CA GLU A 20 -13.56 -11.81 2.10
C GLU A 20 -12.48 -11.66 1.03
N ARG A 21 -11.72 -12.73 0.75
CA ARG A 21 -10.60 -12.66 -0.20
C ARG A 21 -11.12 -12.45 -1.62
N HIS A 22 -10.74 -11.34 -2.26
CA HIS A 22 -11.11 -11.01 -3.64
C HIS A 22 -10.26 -11.74 -4.68
N CYS A 23 -8.93 -11.80 -4.49
CA CYS A 23 -8.01 -12.53 -5.37
C CYS A 23 -6.77 -13.05 -4.61
N LYS A 24 -5.88 -13.77 -5.30
CA LYS A 24 -4.66 -14.31 -4.70
C LYS A 24 -3.66 -13.24 -4.24
N HIS A 25 -3.71 -12.06 -4.86
CA HIS A 25 -2.80 -10.93 -4.62
C HIS A 25 -3.27 -10.00 -3.48
N CYS A 26 -4.36 -10.33 -2.78
CA CYS A 26 -4.80 -9.52 -1.66
C CYS A 26 -3.78 -9.60 -0.52
N LEU A 27 -3.37 -8.44 0.00
CA LEU A 27 -2.74 -8.36 1.30
C LEU A 27 -3.77 -8.75 2.38
N LYS A 28 -3.29 -9.35 3.47
CA LYS A 28 -4.12 -9.82 4.58
C LYS A 28 -3.67 -9.18 5.89
N LYS A 29 -4.64 -8.71 6.68
CA LYS A 29 -4.40 -8.26 8.06
C LYS A 29 -5.38 -8.96 9.00
N GLU A 30 -4.82 -9.68 9.97
CA GLU A 30 -5.57 -10.32 11.04
C GLU A 30 -5.57 -9.43 12.28
N TYR A 31 -6.74 -9.27 12.87
CA TYR A 31 -6.95 -8.66 14.17
C TYR A 31 -7.14 -9.79 15.16
N LYS A 32 -6.20 -9.88 16.11
CA LYS A 32 -6.19 -10.92 17.14
C LYS A 32 -6.63 -10.35 18.46
N ASN A 33 -7.44 -11.11 19.19
CA ASN A 33 -7.75 -10.83 20.58
C ASN A 33 -6.44 -10.82 21.38
N LYS A 34 -6.21 -9.79 22.20
CA LYS A 34 -4.94 -9.64 22.94
C LYS A 34 -4.79 -10.63 24.09
N GLU A 35 -5.88 -11.16 24.62
CA GLU A 35 -5.90 -12.07 25.77
C GLU A 35 -5.85 -13.53 25.32
N THR A 36 -6.67 -13.90 24.32
CA THR A 36 -6.76 -15.28 23.84
C THR A 36 -5.81 -15.58 22.68
N GLY A 37 -5.37 -14.56 21.94
CA GLY A 37 -4.55 -14.70 20.73
C GLY A 37 -5.34 -15.16 19.49
N GLU A 38 -6.65 -15.38 19.62
CA GLU A 38 -7.50 -15.86 18.54
C GLU A 38 -7.78 -14.75 17.51
N VAL A 39 -7.93 -15.13 16.25
CA VAL A 39 -8.27 -14.20 15.16
C VAL A 39 -9.76 -13.86 15.24
N GLU A 40 -10.08 -12.61 15.54
CA GLU A 40 -11.47 -12.12 15.60
C GLU A 40 -11.95 -11.60 14.24
N LYS A 41 -11.02 -11.03 13.45
CA LYS A 41 -11.34 -10.43 12.17
C LYS A 41 -10.16 -10.54 11.22
N THR A 42 -10.46 -10.87 9.97
CA THR A 42 -9.52 -10.77 8.86
C THR A 42 -10.00 -9.71 7.88
N ILE A 43 -9.09 -8.88 7.37
CA ILE A 43 -9.37 -7.92 6.29
C ILE A 43 -8.41 -8.20 5.15
N TYR A 44 -8.94 -8.20 3.92
CA TYR A 44 -8.19 -8.32 2.68
C TYR A 44 -8.17 -6.98 1.96
N PHE A 45 -7.04 -6.57 1.41
CA PHE A 45 -6.90 -5.24 0.80
C PHE A 45 -5.84 -5.20 -0.30
N HIS A 46 -5.94 -4.17 -1.14
CA HIS A 46 -4.93 -3.83 -2.15
C HIS A 46 -4.44 -2.41 -1.93
N TYR A 47 -3.13 -2.26 -1.90
CA TYR A 47 -2.45 -0.98 -1.90
C TYR A 47 -1.58 -0.88 -3.14
N VAL A 48 -1.30 0.34 -3.55
CA VAL A 48 -0.25 0.65 -4.52
C VAL A 48 0.84 1.46 -3.85
N LEU A 49 2.08 1.22 -4.22
CA LEU A 49 3.19 2.12 -3.98
C LEU A 49 3.18 3.15 -5.10
N GLU A 50 3.17 4.42 -4.74
CA GLU A 50 3.01 5.48 -5.70
C GLU A 50 4.12 6.51 -5.53
N ALA A 51 4.76 6.86 -6.64
CA ALA A 51 5.84 7.83 -6.69
C ALA A 51 5.37 9.09 -7.42
N LYS A 52 5.49 10.24 -6.75
CA LYS A 52 5.15 11.55 -7.31
C LYS A 52 6.35 12.47 -7.39
N LEU A 53 6.54 13.09 -8.55
CA LEU A 53 7.38 14.28 -8.69
C LEU A 53 6.62 15.50 -8.19
N ILE A 54 7.19 16.20 -7.21
CA ILE A 54 6.60 17.41 -6.62
C ILE A 54 7.23 18.65 -7.24
N ILE A 55 6.41 19.55 -7.79
CA ILE A 55 6.83 20.83 -8.39
C ILE A 55 5.92 21.94 -7.87
N GLY A 56 6.40 22.73 -6.90
CA GLY A 56 5.58 23.75 -6.27
C GLY A 56 4.39 23.11 -5.54
N ASP A 57 3.18 23.45 -5.96
CA ASP A 57 1.90 22.90 -5.47
C ASP A 57 1.34 21.76 -6.34
N MET A 58 2.08 21.36 -7.37
CA MET A 58 1.69 20.27 -8.27
C MET A 58 2.37 18.95 -7.88
N ALA A 59 1.65 17.85 -8.07
CA ALA A 59 2.18 16.50 -7.90
C ALA A 59 1.86 15.64 -9.13
N PHE A 60 2.90 15.08 -9.75
CA PHE A 60 2.79 14.26 -10.96
C PHE A 60 3.14 12.82 -10.65
N SER A 61 2.23 11.89 -10.91
CA SER A 61 2.54 10.45 -10.83
C SER A 61 3.57 10.09 -11.89
N ILE A 62 4.66 9.49 -11.45
CA ILE A 62 5.77 9.05 -12.31
C ILE A 62 5.96 7.53 -12.29
N ASP A 63 5.45 6.87 -11.24
CA ASP A 63 5.42 5.41 -11.17
C ASP A 63 4.29 4.93 -10.23
N THR A 64 3.78 3.73 -10.46
CA THR A 64 2.76 3.09 -9.64
C THR A 64 2.86 1.57 -9.77
N GLU A 65 3.01 0.89 -8.64
CA GLU A 65 3.03 -0.58 -8.58
C GLU A 65 2.13 -1.10 -7.46
N PHE A 66 1.63 -2.33 -7.59
CA PHE A 66 0.88 -2.97 -6.49
C PHE A 66 1.85 -3.38 -5.37
N ILE A 67 1.45 -3.15 -4.12
CA ILE A 67 2.15 -3.71 -2.97
C ILE A 67 1.68 -5.15 -2.79
N GLU A 68 2.59 -6.10 -2.95
CA GLU A 68 2.33 -7.53 -2.90
C GLU A 68 3.31 -8.25 -1.97
N ASN A 69 2.87 -9.36 -1.36
CA ASN A 69 3.75 -10.28 -0.61
C ASN A 69 4.12 -11.46 -1.52
N GLU A 70 5.19 -11.32 -2.31
CA GLU A 70 5.61 -12.33 -3.29
C GLU A 70 5.91 -13.72 -2.70
N GLY A 71 6.16 -13.81 -1.38
CA GLY A 71 6.44 -15.06 -0.66
C GLY A 71 5.21 -15.81 -0.14
N GLU A 72 4.00 -15.26 -0.26
CA GLU A 72 2.74 -15.90 0.22
C GLU A 72 1.95 -16.60 -0.91
N ILE A 73 2.65 -17.28 -1.82
CA ILE A 73 2.05 -18.04 -2.94
C ILE A 73 1.63 -19.45 -2.52
#